data_AF-A0A1H9AQW0-F1
#
_entry.id   AF-A0A1H9AQW0-F1
#
_cell.length_a   1.000
_cell.length_b   1.000
_cell.length_c   1.000
_cell.angle_alpha   90.00
_cell.angle_beta   90.00
_cell.angle_gamma   90.00
#
_symmetry.space_group_name_H-M   'P 1'
#
loop_
_entity.id
_entity.type
_entity.pdbx_description
1 polymer ?
#
loop_
_entity_poly.entity_id
_entity_poly.type
_entity_poly.pdbx_seq_one_letter_code
_entity_poly.pdbx_strand_id
1 'polypeptide(L)'
;MNRGNKVFMKRYDRFISKGLVISMLLFSMTACGSSVTVSDNSGNGKRTTEEMTEATTEAVAEITTEAATEAVTEAVTEATTEKADETEETEADTNSVVEAYYPILDEAYSLVQDGYDEDREYEYMSSGIMEEISYGDPDSLGYVFMDLNGDDSPELLIGKNGSSDGSETDDAAFIYEGYTLKNGKPVGFLSGWARSSYYWIGDDHFYYAGSGGAMNTAFGECHLSEEGEILIWDDFYFSDEKEGGEMGIYHNHSGVWDSNESEELTMSSDDFWAISEGYEFKLLEWNPLTGYIPSENALSGSSKNDGCEVTAVWADGVVDESTNYYGYEAPYTNEYTTHVLFSVNNEVKNFRIVELFVKNIDDDGNIEYLYEERYKLDVLTPDMPVCAGLNFPGDTPSNGFMYTDSNGNDHLFVLDVSGKDGSLFVWEY
;
A
#
# COMPACT_ATOMS: atom_id res chain seq x y z
N MET A 1 1.94 -39.21 -44.76
CA MET A 1 1.45 -38.20 -45.73
C MET A 1 -0.08 -38.15 -45.69
N ASN A 2 -0.57 -37.13 -44.98
CA ASN A 2 -1.70 -36.26 -45.31
C ASN A 2 -3.16 -36.79 -45.45
N ARG A 3 -4.03 -36.00 -44.79
CA ARG A 3 -5.49 -35.77 -44.97
C ARG A 3 -6.41 -36.83 -44.35
N GLY A 4 -7.37 -36.51 -43.50
CA GLY A 4 -7.92 -35.22 -43.11
C GLY A 4 -9.40 -35.44 -42.79
N ASN A 5 -9.78 -35.42 -41.51
CA ASN A 5 -11.18 -35.49 -41.10
C ASN A 5 -11.61 -34.13 -40.55
N LYS A 6 -12.44 -33.46 -41.34
CA LYS A 6 -13.28 -32.34 -40.94
C LYS A 6 -14.25 -32.82 -39.86
N VAL A 7 -14.23 -32.21 -38.68
CA VAL A 7 -15.30 -32.31 -37.70
C VAL A 7 -16.15 -31.04 -37.79
N PHE A 8 -17.45 -31.26 -37.92
CA PHE A 8 -18.53 -30.29 -37.96
C PHE A 8 -18.60 -29.48 -36.65
N MET A 9 -18.51 -28.16 -36.76
CA MET A 9 -18.79 -27.24 -35.66
C MET A 9 -20.29 -26.89 -35.71
N LYS A 10 -21.08 -27.49 -34.81
CA LYS A 10 -22.48 -27.07 -34.57
C LYS A 10 -22.45 -25.88 -33.62
N ARG A 11 -22.93 -24.73 -34.10
CA ARG A 11 -23.30 -23.57 -33.28
C ARG A 11 -24.36 -23.99 -32.26
N TYR A 12 -24.09 -23.76 -30.99
CA TYR A 12 -25.10 -23.76 -29.93
C TYR A 12 -25.50 -22.31 -29.68
N ASP A 13 -26.72 -21.96 -30.07
CA ASP A 13 -27.41 -20.76 -29.61
C ASP A 13 -27.75 -20.96 -28.14
N ARG A 14 -27.22 -20.10 -27.25
CA ARG A 14 -27.71 -19.95 -25.88
C ARG A 14 -28.75 -18.84 -25.85
N PHE A 15 -30.00 -19.24 -25.62
CA PHE A 15 -31.06 -18.36 -25.15
C PHE A 15 -30.69 -17.83 -23.76
N ILE A 16 -30.49 -16.52 -23.64
CA ILE A 16 -30.39 -15.83 -22.35
C ILE A 16 -31.81 -15.48 -21.91
N SER A 17 -32.25 -16.11 -20.82
CA SER A 17 -33.44 -15.74 -20.07
C SER A 17 -33.15 -14.43 -19.34
N LYS A 18 -33.70 -13.33 -19.84
CA LYS A 18 -33.66 -12.01 -19.21
C LYS A 18 -34.56 -12.01 -17.98
N GLY A 19 -33.95 -11.95 -16.80
CA GLY A 19 -34.61 -11.66 -15.53
C GLY A 19 -34.46 -10.18 -15.19
N LEU A 20 -35.54 -9.45 -15.41
CA LEU A 20 -35.97 -8.17 -14.82
C LEU A 20 -34.95 -7.38 -13.95
N VAL A 21 -34.30 -6.37 -14.53
CA VAL A 21 -33.74 -5.23 -13.80
C VAL A 21 -34.75 -4.09 -13.96
N ILE A 22 -35.34 -3.64 -12.85
CA ILE A 22 -36.26 -2.50 -12.83
C ILE A 22 -35.40 -1.24 -12.82
N SER A 23 -35.25 -0.63 -14.00
CA SER A 23 -34.70 0.70 -14.21
C SER A 23 -35.70 1.75 -13.69
N MET A 24 -35.29 2.60 -12.75
CA MET A 24 -35.97 3.87 -12.45
C MET A 24 -35.25 5.02 -13.13
N LEU A 25 -35.79 5.39 -14.30
CA LEU A 25 -35.57 6.67 -14.97
C LEU A 25 -36.23 7.81 -14.16
N LEU A 26 -35.48 8.85 -13.83
CA LEU A 26 -36.03 10.18 -13.56
C LEU A 26 -35.51 11.21 -14.57
N PHE A 27 -36.48 11.84 -15.24
CA PHE A 27 -36.30 12.90 -16.22
C PHE A 27 -35.94 14.23 -15.56
N SER A 28 -35.01 14.94 -16.20
CA SER A 28 -34.63 16.34 -15.98
C SER A 28 -35.80 17.33 -16.05
N MET A 29 -35.78 18.35 -15.18
CA MET A 29 -35.72 19.80 -15.49
C MET A 29 -36.35 20.60 -14.35
N THR A 30 -35.64 21.61 -13.82
CA THR A 30 -35.91 23.04 -14.09
C THR A 30 -34.82 23.91 -13.45
N ALA A 31 -34.24 24.79 -14.27
CA ALA A 31 -33.28 25.82 -13.91
C ALA A 31 -33.97 27.15 -13.54
N CYS A 32 -33.32 27.94 -12.69
CA CYS A 32 -33.26 29.42 -12.64
C CYS A 32 -32.28 29.76 -11.50
N GLY A 33 -31.27 30.62 -11.59
CA GLY A 33 -30.94 31.67 -12.55
C GLY A 33 -30.63 32.98 -11.81
N SER A 34 -29.41 33.52 -12.05
CA SER A 34 -29.00 34.94 -11.92
C SER A 34 -28.66 35.48 -10.51
N SER A 35 -27.71 36.41 -10.28
CA SER A 35 -26.64 37.07 -11.08
C SER A 35 -25.94 38.15 -10.22
N VAL A 36 -24.61 38.34 -10.40
CA VAL A 36 -23.89 39.65 -10.51
C VAL A 36 -23.87 40.56 -9.23
N THR A 37 -22.78 41.15 -8.72
CA THR A 37 -21.84 42.12 -9.36
C THR A 37 -20.65 42.45 -8.46
N VAL A 38 -19.60 42.91 -9.13
CA VAL A 38 -18.34 43.54 -8.67
C VAL A 38 -18.56 44.95 -8.13
N SER A 39 -17.66 45.44 -7.25
CA SER A 39 -17.26 46.86 -7.28
C SER A 39 -15.78 47.04 -6.95
N ASP A 40 -15.12 47.72 -7.89
CA ASP A 40 -13.78 48.30 -7.90
C ASP A 40 -13.70 49.59 -7.08
N ASN A 41 -12.52 49.91 -6.54
CA ASN A 41 -11.88 51.23 -6.66
C ASN A 41 -10.46 51.15 -6.06
N SER A 42 -9.38 51.19 -6.83
CA SER A 42 -8.81 52.34 -7.57
C SER A 42 -7.97 53.28 -6.70
N GLY A 43 -6.74 53.54 -7.17
CA GLY A 43 -5.89 54.67 -6.78
C GLY A 43 -4.44 54.28 -6.53
N ASN A 44 -3.63 53.96 -7.55
CA ASN A 44 -2.84 54.92 -8.36
C ASN A 44 -1.75 55.65 -7.54
N GLY A 45 -0.47 55.70 -7.87
CA GLY A 45 0.35 55.16 -8.95
C GLY A 45 1.83 55.28 -8.52
N LYS A 46 2.70 54.35 -8.94
CA LYS A 46 3.70 54.50 -10.00
C LYS A 46 4.64 55.72 -9.83
N ARG A 47 5.92 55.50 -9.52
CA ARG A 47 7.05 55.41 -10.50
C ARG A 47 8.44 55.45 -9.79
N THR A 48 9.29 54.47 -10.10
CA THR A 48 10.73 54.52 -10.52
C THR A 48 11.76 55.26 -9.65
N THR A 49 13.03 54.88 -9.50
CA THR A 49 13.95 53.77 -9.84
C THR A 49 15.29 54.17 -9.16
N GLU A 50 16.20 53.22 -8.99
CA GLU A 50 17.68 53.36 -9.03
C GLU A 50 18.47 53.00 -7.77
N GLU A 51 19.52 52.23 -8.08
CA GLU A 51 20.47 51.50 -7.26
C GLU A 51 21.61 52.37 -6.69
N MET A 52 22.42 51.68 -5.89
CA MET A 52 23.88 51.75 -5.78
C MET A 52 24.53 52.54 -4.62
N THR A 53 25.43 51.80 -3.94
CA THR A 53 26.71 52.19 -3.28
C THR A 53 26.66 52.91 -1.93
N GLU A 54 27.55 52.71 -0.95
CA GLU A 54 28.59 51.71 -0.62
C GLU A 54 29.14 52.10 0.79
N ALA A 55 29.57 51.09 1.56
CA ALA A 55 30.65 51.08 2.56
C ALA A 55 30.62 51.89 3.90
N THR A 56 31.00 51.13 4.92
CA THR A 56 31.80 51.46 6.14
C THR A 56 31.12 52.23 7.27
N THR A 57 30.94 51.57 8.43
CA THR A 57 31.98 51.54 9.49
C THR A 57 31.73 50.36 10.44
N GLU A 58 32.76 49.52 10.59
CA GLU A 58 32.87 48.44 11.58
C GLU A 58 33.04 48.98 13.01
N ALA A 59 32.95 48.05 13.97
CA ALA A 59 33.35 48.14 15.37
C ALA A 59 32.27 48.58 16.37
N VAL A 60 31.38 47.65 16.73
CA VAL A 60 31.33 47.10 18.11
C VAL A 60 30.92 45.63 18.01
N ALA A 61 31.83 44.79 17.50
CA ALA A 61 31.85 43.38 17.82
C ALA A 61 32.82 43.23 18.99
N GLU A 62 32.30 42.94 20.18
CA GLU A 62 32.90 42.06 21.18
C GLU A 62 32.08 42.18 22.47
N ILE A 63 31.88 41.02 23.10
CA ILE A 63 31.10 40.73 24.31
C ILE A 63 29.70 40.17 23.99
N THR A 64 29.53 38.90 24.40
CA THR A 64 28.40 37.96 24.31
C THR A 64 28.18 37.19 23.00
N THR A 65 29.11 36.31 22.63
CA THR A 65 28.92 35.35 21.51
C THR A 65 29.60 33.99 21.66
N GLU A 66 29.91 33.52 22.88
CA GLU A 66 30.41 32.15 23.09
C GLU A 66 29.47 31.29 23.96
N ALA A 67 28.89 31.85 25.03
CA ALA A 67 27.98 31.09 25.90
C ALA A 67 26.56 30.89 25.30
N ALA A 68 26.13 31.76 24.38
CA ALA A 68 24.83 31.66 23.72
C ALA A 68 24.88 30.76 22.47
N THR A 69 26.06 30.55 21.90
CA THR A 69 26.28 29.68 20.75
C THR A 69 26.40 28.23 21.20
N GLU A 70 27.18 27.93 22.24
CA GLU A 70 27.29 26.56 22.77
C GLU A 70 25.93 26.00 23.25
N ALA A 71 25.16 26.79 24.02
CA ALA A 71 23.86 26.36 24.53
C ALA A 71 22.79 26.19 23.44
N VAL A 72 22.88 26.95 22.34
CA VAL A 72 21.97 26.81 21.19
C VAL A 72 22.41 25.64 20.30
N THR A 73 23.72 25.41 20.13
CA THR A 73 24.20 24.22 19.40
C THR A 73 23.89 22.94 20.14
N GLU A 74 24.07 22.88 21.47
CA GLU A 74 23.83 21.67 22.26
C GLU A 74 22.35 21.28 22.27
N ALA A 75 21.45 22.26 22.45
CA ALA A 75 20.00 22.05 22.39
C ALA A 75 19.50 21.71 20.98
N VAL A 76 20.13 22.26 19.93
CA VAL A 76 19.80 21.87 18.54
C VAL A 76 20.33 20.46 18.26
N THR A 77 21.53 20.09 18.70
CA THR A 77 22.03 18.72 18.52
C THR A 77 21.21 17.69 19.28
N GLU A 78 20.86 17.90 20.55
CA GLU A 78 20.00 16.96 21.30
C GLU A 78 18.63 16.79 20.62
N ALA A 79 17.99 17.89 20.21
CA ALA A 79 16.70 17.81 19.51
C ALA A 79 16.79 17.18 18.10
N THR A 80 17.95 17.25 17.45
CA THR A 80 18.16 16.60 16.13
C THR A 80 18.49 15.12 16.30
N THR A 81 19.17 14.75 17.40
CA THR A 81 19.49 13.36 17.74
C THR A 81 18.26 12.61 18.27
N GLU A 82 17.46 13.20 19.16
CA GLU A 82 16.19 12.61 19.61
C GLU A 82 15.24 12.38 18.44
N LYS A 83 15.14 13.34 17.51
CA LYS A 83 14.29 13.18 16.33
C LYS A 83 14.79 12.11 15.36
N ALA A 84 16.11 11.93 15.22
CA ALA A 84 16.68 10.88 14.38
C ALA A 84 16.51 9.48 15.01
N ASP A 85 16.73 9.35 16.33
CA ASP A 85 16.45 8.10 17.08
C ASP A 85 14.96 7.75 17.01
N GLU A 86 14.06 8.73 17.20
CA GLU A 86 12.62 8.51 17.06
C GLU A 86 12.26 8.07 15.63
N THR A 87 12.83 8.68 14.59
CA THR A 87 12.50 8.33 13.20
C THR A 87 13.01 6.92 12.82
N GLU A 88 14.24 6.55 13.21
CA GLU A 88 14.78 5.20 12.96
C GLU A 88 14.06 4.11 13.77
N GLU A 89 13.68 4.39 15.02
CA GLU A 89 12.91 3.47 15.85
C GLU A 89 11.48 3.28 15.30
N THR A 90 10.84 4.35 14.81
CA THR A 90 9.49 4.30 14.23
C THR A 90 9.47 3.58 12.86
N GLU A 91 10.46 3.80 11.99
CA GLU A 91 10.56 3.10 10.69
C GLU A 91 10.88 1.60 10.84
N ALA A 92 11.73 1.23 11.81
CA ALA A 92 12.02 -0.17 12.13
C ALA A 92 10.80 -0.88 12.73
N ASP A 93 10.03 -0.19 13.59
CA ASP A 93 8.80 -0.71 14.19
C ASP A 93 7.72 -0.92 13.13
N THR A 94 7.51 0.07 12.25
CA THR A 94 6.53 0.02 11.15
C THR A 94 6.81 -1.12 10.16
N ASN A 95 8.08 -1.33 9.78
CA ASN A 95 8.45 -2.47 8.93
C ASN A 95 8.18 -3.81 9.61
N SER A 96 8.45 -3.91 10.92
CA SER A 96 8.15 -5.13 11.68
C SER A 96 6.65 -5.41 11.80
N VAL A 97 5.82 -4.35 11.86
CA VAL A 97 4.36 -4.43 11.87
C VAL A 97 3.84 -4.96 10.53
N VAL A 98 4.34 -4.44 9.40
CA VAL A 98 3.93 -4.92 8.06
C VAL A 98 4.30 -6.39 7.84
N GLU A 99 5.48 -6.82 8.28
CA GLU A 99 5.92 -8.22 8.19
C GLU A 99 5.01 -9.18 8.96
N ALA A 100 4.37 -8.74 10.04
CA ALA A 100 3.46 -9.57 10.83
C ALA A 100 2.21 -10.00 10.04
N TYR A 101 1.84 -9.26 8.99
CA TYR A 101 0.69 -9.54 8.13
C TYR A 101 0.99 -10.48 6.96
N TYR A 102 2.26 -10.81 6.70
CA TYR A 102 2.67 -11.67 5.59
C TYR A 102 1.95 -13.02 5.50
N PRO A 103 1.67 -13.75 6.60
CA PRO A 103 0.93 -15.01 6.52
C PRO A 103 -0.48 -14.84 5.91
N ILE A 104 -1.13 -13.69 6.15
CA ILE A 104 -2.45 -13.38 5.59
C ILE A 104 -2.34 -13.10 4.10
N LEU A 105 -1.38 -12.24 3.72
CA LEU A 105 -1.16 -11.88 2.32
C LEU A 105 -0.71 -13.08 1.48
N ASP A 106 0.08 -13.99 2.05
CA ASP A 106 0.47 -15.24 1.41
C ASP A 106 -0.72 -16.17 1.14
N GLU A 107 -1.63 -16.30 2.10
CA GLU A 107 -2.84 -17.09 1.92
C GLU A 107 -3.77 -16.46 0.87
N ALA A 108 -3.97 -15.14 0.93
CA ALA A 108 -4.75 -14.39 -0.05
C ALA A 108 -4.16 -14.50 -1.47
N TYR A 109 -2.84 -14.38 -1.60
CA TYR A 109 -2.14 -14.55 -2.87
C TYR A 109 -2.28 -15.97 -3.42
N SER A 110 -2.07 -17.00 -2.60
CA SER A 110 -2.25 -18.40 -3.02
C SER A 110 -3.69 -18.63 -3.49
N LEU A 111 -4.69 -18.05 -2.84
CA LEU A 111 -6.08 -18.11 -3.31
C LEU A 111 -6.28 -17.47 -4.68
N VAL A 112 -5.68 -16.30 -4.93
CA VAL A 112 -5.76 -15.63 -6.24
C VAL A 112 -5.07 -16.46 -7.33
N GLN A 113 -3.91 -17.05 -7.03
CA GLN A 113 -3.13 -17.82 -8.02
C GLN A 113 -3.68 -19.23 -8.28
N ASP A 114 -3.99 -19.97 -7.22
CA ASP A 114 -4.31 -21.39 -7.26
C ASP A 114 -5.83 -21.62 -7.35
N GLY A 115 -6.62 -20.62 -6.97
CA GLY A 115 -8.07 -20.71 -6.81
C GLY A 115 -8.48 -21.30 -5.46
N TYR A 116 -9.80 -21.37 -5.26
CA TYR A 116 -10.41 -21.93 -4.06
C TYR A 116 -10.47 -23.47 -4.12
N ASP A 117 -9.96 -24.13 -3.07
CA ASP A 117 -10.01 -25.58 -2.86
C ASP A 117 -10.91 -25.89 -1.66
N GLU A 118 -12.05 -26.54 -1.91
CA GLU A 118 -13.05 -26.88 -0.88
C GLU A 118 -12.54 -27.90 0.16
N ASP A 119 -11.47 -28.64 -0.14
CA ASP A 119 -10.87 -29.63 0.75
C ASP A 119 -9.74 -29.03 1.61
N ARG A 120 -9.33 -27.78 1.35
CA ARG A 120 -8.29 -27.06 2.09
C ARG A 120 -8.89 -26.25 3.24
N GLU A 121 -8.24 -26.27 4.40
CA GLU A 121 -8.52 -25.33 5.49
C GLU A 121 -7.76 -24.02 5.22
N TYR A 122 -8.46 -22.90 5.36
CA TYR A 122 -7.92 -21.54 5.27
C TYR A 122 -7.95 -20.92 6.67
N GLU A 123 -6.82 -20.35 7.09
CA GLU A 123 -6.66 -19.83 8.45
C GLU A 123 -7.19 -18.40 8.60
N TYR A 124 -6.98 -17.59 7.57
CA TYR A 124 -7.25 -16.15 7.61
C TYR A 124 -8.43 -15.76 6.74
N MET A 125 -8.62 -16.41 5.59
CA MET A 125 -9.56 -15.97 4.56
C MET A 125 -11.02 -16.39 4.85
N SER A 126 -11.96 -15.47 4.65
CA SER A 126 -13.40 -15.71 4.84
C SER A 126 -14.11 -16.21 3.59
N SER A 127 -15.39 -16.54 3.76
CA SER A 127 -16.28 -16.89 2.66
C SER A 127 -16.43 -15.78 1.61
N GLY A 128 -16.24 -14.51 1.96
CA GLY A 128 -16.36 -13.41 0.97
C GLY A 128 -15.24 -13.42 -0.05
N ILE A 129 -13.99 -13.59 0.41
CA ILE A 129 -12.86 -13.82 -0.48
C ILE A 129 -13.10 -15.08 -1.32
N MET A 130 -13.52 -16.20 -0.71
CA MET A 130 -13.78 -17.46 -1.43
C MET A 130 -14.86 -17.31 -2.53
N GLU A 131 -15.92 -16.55 -2.26
CA GLU A 131 -16.96 -16.22 -3.23
C GLU A 131 -16.40 -15.40 -4.40
N GLU A 132 -15.55 -14.41 -4.11
CA GLU A 132 -14.90 -13.59 -5.13
C GLU A 132 -13.95 -14.42 -6.00
N ILE A 133 -13.15 -15.29 -5.40
CA ILE A 133 -12.29 -16.23 -6.13
C ILE A 133 -13.11 -17.18 -7.03
N SER A 134 -14.28 -17.62 -6.55
CA SER A 134 -15.10 -18.62 -7.26
C SER A 134 -15.98 -18.04 -8.37
N TYR A 135 -16.49 -16.83 -8.19
CA TYR A 135 -17.56 -16.26 -9.02
C TYR A 135 -17.27 -14.85 -9.54
N GLY A 136 -16.29 -14.16 -8.98
CA GLY A 136 -15.94 -12.78 -9.29
C GLY A 136 -14.73 -12.67 -10.22
N ASP A 137 -13.96 -11.60 -10.01
CA ASP A 137 -12.71 -11.30 -10.71
C ASP A 137 -11.55 -11.31 -9.70
N PRO A 138 -10.93 -12.47 -9.45
CA PRO A 138 -9.88 -12.61 -8.43
C PRO A 138 -8.67 -11.70 -8.70
N ASP A 139 -8.38 -11.37 -9.95
CA ASP A 139 -7.24 -10.51 -10.32
C ASP A 139 -7.45 -9.05 -9.89
N SER A 140 -8.70 -8.66 -9.60
CA SER A 140 -9.06 -7.33 -9.12
C SER A 140 -8.86 -7.13 -7.61
N LEU A 141 -8.59 -8.20 -6.87
CA LEU A 141 -8.33 -8.12 -5.44
C LEU A 141 -6.98 -7.46 -5.16
N GLY A 142 -6.96 -6.67 -4.09
CA GLY A 142 -5.76 -6.02 -3.59
C GLY A 142 -5.79 -5.83 -2.09
N TYR A 143 -4.72 -5.22 -1.58
CA TYR A 143 -4.55 -4.93 -0.16
C TYR A 143 -4.04 -3.50 0.05
N VAL A 144 -4.29 -2.95 1.23
CA VAL A 144 -3.76 -1.65 1.64
C VAL A 144 -3.42 -1.68 3.13
N PHE A 145 -2.36 -0.96 3.49
CA PHE A 145 -1.98 -0.69 4.87
C PHE A 145 -2.41 0.73 5.22
N MET A 146 -3.15 0.87 6.31
CA MET A 146 -3.70 2.16 6.74
C MET A 146 -3.86 2.14 8.25
N ASP A 147 -3.38 3.18 8.93
CA ASP A 147 -3.68 3.39 10.35
C ASP A 147 -5.14 3.85 10.46
N LEU A 148 -6.00 2.99 11.03
CA LEU A 148 -7.45 3.22 11.11
C LEU A 148 -7.90 3.65 12.51
N ASN A 149 -7.12 3.33 13.54
CA ASN A 149 -7.44 3.66 14.94
C ASN A 149 -6.62 4.84 15.49
N GLY A 150 -5.69 5.38 14.69
CA GLY A 150 -4.86 6.53 15.02
C GLY A 150 -3.76 6.20 16.03
N ASP A 151 -3.27 4.95 16.05
CA ASP A 151 -2.20 4.50 16.96
C ASP A 151 -0.81 4.50 16.33
N ASP A 152 -0.67 5.08 15.13
CA ASP A 152 0.54 5.13 14.29
C ASP A 152 1.03 3.74 13.81
N SER A 153 0.28 2.66 14.04
CA SER A 153 0.52 1.32 13.50
C SER A 153 -0.52 0.97 12.43
N PRO A 154 -0.12 0.59 11.20
CA PRO A 154 -1.09 0.33 10.15
C PRO A 154 -1.86 -0.98 10.35
N GLU A 155 -3.18 -0.92 10.14
CA GLU A 155 -4.02 -2.09 9.86
C GLU A 155 -3.90 -2.58 8.42
N LEU A 156 -4.21 -3.85 8.21
CA LEU A 156 -4.34 -4.45 6.88
C LEU A 156 -5.82 -4.52 6.47
N LEU A 157 -6.14 -3.99 5.29
CA LEU A 157 -7.40 -4.24 4.59
C LEU A 157 -7.17 -5.04 3.31
N ILE A 158 -8.08 -5.97 3.01
CA ILE A 158 -8.12 -6.71 1.74
C ILE A 158 -9.47 -6.49 1.07
N GLY A 159 -9.44 -6.10 -0.21
CA GLY A 159 -10.62 -5.59 -0.89
C GLY A 159 -10.42 -5.39 -2.39
N LYS A 160 -11.38 -4.71 -3.00
CA LYS A 160 -11.30 -4.24 -4.39
C LYS A 160 -12.18 -3.03 -4.61
N ASN A 161 -11.92 -2.29 -5.68
CA ASN A 161 -12.88 -1.31 -6.18
C ASN A 161 -13.97 -2.01 -7.01
N GLY A 162 -15.17 -1.43 -7.02
CA GLY A 162 -16.26 -1.86 -7.89
C GLY A 162 -15.88 -1.83 -9.36
N SER A 163 -16.48 -2.73 -10.13
CA SER A 163 -16.33 -2.77 -11.59
C SER A 163 -16.88 -1.48 -12.20
N SER A 164 -16.23 -0.88 -13.20
CA SER A 164 -16.76 0.29 -13.92
C SER A 164 -17.85 -0.08 -14.94
N ASP A 165 -18.88 -0.82 -14.53
CA ASP A 165 -19.93 -1.34 -15.40
C ASP A 165 -21.26 -0.57 -15.36
N GLY A 166 -21.30 0.53 -14.60
CA GLY A 166 -22.42 1.42 -14.38
C GLY A 166 -23.35 1.00 -13.25
N SER A 167 -22.90 0.10 -12.36
CA SER A 167 -23.58 -0.27 -11.13
C SER A 167 -23.56 0.87 -10.10
N GLU A 168 -24.46 0.80 -9.11
CA GLU A 168 -24.50 1.74 -7.98
C GLU A 168 -23.24 1.67 -7.10
N THR A 169 -22.36 0.70 -7.34
CA THR A 169 -21.13 0.44 -6.59
C THR A 169 -19.85 0.69 -7.39
N ASP A 170 -19.95 1.26 -8.59
CA ASP A 170 -18.81 1.58 -9.45
C ASP A 170 -17.76 2.48 -8.77
N ASP A 171 -18.21 3.36 -7.88
CA ASP A 171 -17.38 4.32 -7.14
C ASP A 171 -17.06 3.85 -5.70
N ALA A 172 -17.27 2.56 -5.40
CA ALA A 172 -17.11 2.02 -4.06
C ALA A 172 -15.93 1.06 -3.93
N ALA A 173 -15.15 1.19 -2.87
CA ALA A 173 -14.18 0.17 -2.45
C ALA A 173 -14.86 -0.84 -1.50
N PHE A 174 -14.94 -2.10 -1.93
CA PHE A 174 -15.42 -3.22 -1.14
C PHE A 174 -14.32 -3.74 -0.23
N ILE A 175 -14.62 -3.91 1.05
CA ILE A 175 -13.70 -4.47 2.05
C ILE A 175 -14.18 -5.87 2.42
N TYR A 176 -13.35 -6.88 2.13
CA TYR A 176 -13.64 -8.27 2.46
C TYR A 176 -13.02 -8.69 3.79
N GLU A 177 -11.83 -8.20 4.11
CA GLU A 177 -11.16 -8.50 5.39
C GLU A 177 -10.52 -7.25 5.96
N GLY A 178 -10.44 -7.18 7.30
CA GLY A 178 -9.65 -6.21 8.03
C GLY A 178 -8.94 -6.85 9.23
N TYR A 179 -7.65 -6.57 9.40
CA TYR A 179 -6.82 -7.11 10.48
C TYR A 179 -6.00 -6.02 11.19
N THR A 180 -5.97 -6.08 12.53
CA THR A 180 -5.04 -5.33 13.38
C THR A 180 -3.97 -6.26 13.97
N LEU A 181 -2.98 -5.73 14.68
CA LEU A 181 -2.04 -6.53 15.46
C LEU A 181 -2.35 -6.48 16.96
N LYS A 182 -2.52 -7.66 17.57
CA LYS A 182 -2.61 -7.81 19.02
C LYS A 182 -1.45 -8.63 19.56
N ASN A 183 -0.55 -7.96 20.29
CA ASN A 183 0.72 -8.56 20.76
C ASN A 183 1.56 -9.12 19.60
N GLY A 184 1.68 -8.35 18.50
CA GLY A 184 2.44 -8.74 17.31
C GLY A 184 1.83 -9.90 16.51
N LYS A 185 0.54 -10.19 16.70
CA LYS A 185 -0.18 -11.23 15.96
C LYS A 185 -1.40 -10.64 15.27
N PRO A 186 -1.65 -10.99 14.01
CA PRO A 186 -2.85 -10.54 13.33
C PRO A 186 -4.14 -11.03 14.01
N VAL A 187 -5.10 -10.13 14.15
CA VAL A 187 -6.45 -10.39 14.62
C VAL A 187 -7.42 -9.73 13.66
N GLY A 188 -8.33 -10.51 13.08
CA GLY A 188 -9.38 -9.99 12.20
C GLY A 188 -10.43 -9.23 13.00
N PHE A 189 -10.73 -7.99 12.60
CA PHE A 189 -11.77 -7.15 13.21
C PHE A 189 -13.00 -6.99 12.30
N LEU A 190 -12.86 -7.28 10.99
CA LEU A 190 -13.92 -7.16 10.00
C LEU A 190 -13.82 -8.32 8.99
N SER A 191 -14.97 -8.89 8.63
CA SER A 191 -15.07 -9.88 7.57
C SER A 191 -16.38 -9.73 6.79
N GLY A 192 -16.26 -9.50 5.49
CA GLY A 192 -17.34 -9.16 4.58
C GLY A 192 -17.62 -10.26 3.55
N TRP A 193 -18.88 -10.41 3.14
CA TRP A 193 -19.33 -11.33 2.08
C TRP A 193 -20.63 -10.80 1.43
N ALA A 194 -21.17 -11.50 0.44
CA ALA A 194 -22.23 -10.97 -0.44
C ALA A 194 -23.52 -10.45 0.26
N ARG A 195 -23.82 -10.87 1.50
CA ARG A 195 -24.99 -10.40 2.27
C ARG A 195 -24.65 -9.66 3.55
N SER A 196 -23.37 -9.36 3.75
CA SER A 196 -22.84 -8.66 4.91
C SER A 196 -21.56 -7.99 4.44
N SER A 197 -21.72 -6.85 3.76
CA SER A 197 -20.66 -6.20 3.00
C SER A 197 -20.24 -4.91 3.66
N TYR A 198 -18.96 -4.55 3.51
CA TYR A 198 -18.38 -3.32 4.02
C TYR A 198 -17.81 -2.51 2.86
N TYR A 199 -17.99 -1.21 2.94
CA TYR A 199 -17.60 -0.25 1.90
C TYR A 199 -16.84 0.89 2.52
N TRP A 200 -15.79 1.35 1.85
CA TRP A 200 -15.06 2.53 2.29
C TRP A 200 -15.87 3.81 2.05
N ILE A 201 -16.03 4.62 3.09
CA ILE A 201 -16.63 5.97 3.00
C ILE A 201 -15.63 7.09 3.34
N GLY A 202 -14.40 6.73 3.68
CA GLY A 202 -13.33 7.66 4.05
C GLY A 202 -13.27 7.98 5.52
N ASP A 203 -12.26 8.76 5.90
CA ASP A 203 -12.05 9.25 7.26
C ASP A 203 -12.06 8.12 8.30
N ASP A 204 -11.47 6.97 7.96
CA ASP A 204 -11.34 5.76 8.81
C ASP A 204 -12.66 5.03 9.12
N HIS A 205 -13.71 5.35 8.35
CA HIS A 205 -15.04 4.76 8.52
C HIS A 205 -15.45 3.85 7.36
N PHE A 206 -16.29 2.89 7.72
CA PHE A 206 -16.90 1.90 6.85
C PHE A 206 -18.40 2.04 6.87
N TYR A 207 -19.01 1.98 5.69
CA TYR A 207 -20.42 1.70 5.55
C TYR A 207 -20.66 0.19 5.50
N TYR A 208 -21.57 -0.29 6.34
CA TYR A 208 -22.04 -1.67 6.36
C TYR A 208 -23.35 -1.82 5.60
N ALA A 209 -23.52 -2.93 4.89
CA ALA A 209 -24.79 -3.37 4.33
C ALA A 209 -25.03 -4.87 4.58
N GLY A 210 -26.12 -5.19 5.27
CA GLY A 210 -26.53 -6.55 5.62
C GLY A 210 -27.90 -6.92 5.05
N SER A 211 -28.11 -8.17 4.66
CA SER A 211 -29.43 -8.67 4.21
C SER A 211 -29.78 -10.06 4.73
N GLY A 212 -30.75 -10.10 5.66
CA GLY A 212 -31.42 -11.33 6.13
C GLY A 212 -32.63 -11.75 5.28
N GLY A 213 -33.08 -10.92 4.33
CA GLY A 213 -34.23 -11.21 3.46
C GLY A 213 -34.93 -9.95 2.95
N ALA A 214 -36.04 -10.13 2.23
CA ALA A 214 -36.76 -9.02 1.58
C ALA A 214 -37.32 -7.95 2.54
N MET A 215 -37.54 -8.30 3.81
CA MET A 215 -37.99 -7.37 4.86
C MET A 215 -36.94 -7.15 5.96
N ASN A 216 -35.77 -7.79 5.83
CA ASN A 216 -34.72 -7.78 6.84
C ASN A 216 -33.44 -7.28 6.18
N THR A 217 -33.24 -5.97 6.23
CA THR A 217 -32.03 -5.29 5.76
C THR A 217 -31.44 -4.48 6.90
N ALA A 218 -30.13 -4.43 6.98
CA ALA A 218 -29.41 -3.57 7.90
C ALA A 218 -28.38 -2.76 7.13
N PHE A 219 -28.08 -1.57 7.61
CA PHE A 219 -26.97 -0.77 7.15
C PHE A 219 -26.53 0.19 8.25
N GLY A 220 -25.33 0.72 8.14
CA GLY A 220 -24.82 1.60 9.17
C GLY A 220 -23.42 2.06 8.90
N GLU A 221 -22.94 2.93 9.78
CA GLU A 221 -21.59 3.45 9.78
C GLU A 221 -20.85 2.89 10.99
N CYS A 222 -19.60 2.49 10.78
CA CYS A 222 -18.75 1.97 11.83
C CYS A 222 -17.27 2.27 11.55
N HIS A 223 -16.47 2.28 12.60
CA HIS A 223 -15.02 2.46 12.56
C HIS A 223 -14.35 1.47 13.51
N LEU A 224 -13.03 1.33 13.39
CA LEU A 224 -12.24 0.47 14.29
C LEU A 224 -12.09 1.16 15.66
N SER A 225 -12.27 0.41 16.74
CA SER A 225 -12.01 0.92 18.11
C SER A 225 -10.56 1.37 18.27
N GLU A 226 -10.30 2.34 19.16
CA GLU A 226 -8.93 2.77 19.52
C GLU A 226 -8.01 1.59 19.85
N GLU A 227 -8.52 0.53 20.49
CA GLU A 227 -7.73 -0.66 20.84
C GLU A 227 -7.54 -1.67 19.69
N GLY A 228 -8.05 -1.39 18.49
CA GLY A 228 -7.98 -2.28 17.31
C GLY A 228 -8.85 -3.54 17.40
N GLU A 229 -9.63 -3.74 18.46
CA GLU A 229 -10.22 -5.06 18.73
C GLU A 229 -11.57 -5.30 18.04
N ILE A 230 -12.39 -4.26 17.90
CA ILE A 230 -13.78 -4.37 17.47
C ILE A 230 -14.20 -3.18 16.61
N LEU A 231 -15.26 -3.36 15.84
CA LEU A 231 -15.94 -2.23 15.21
C LEU A 231 -16.85 -1.53 16.24
N ILE A 232 -16.74 -0.21 16.27
CA ILE A 232 -17.65 0.69 16.97
C ILE A 232 -18.69 1.19 15.96
N TRP A 233 -19.96 1.13 16.33
CA TRP A 233 -21.07 1.50 15.45
C TRP A 233 -21.52 2.93 15.74
N ASP A 234 -21.21 3.84 14.82
CA ASP A 234 -21.64 5.23 14.86
C ASP A 234 -23.13 5.34 14.62
N ASP A 235 -23.66 4.50 13.74
CA ASP A 235 -25.08 4.35 13.48
C ASP A 235 -25.36 2.95 12.93
N PHE A 236 -26.43 2.30 13.38
CA PHE A 236 -26.88 1.02 12.84
C PHE A 236 -28.39 1.03 12.68
N TYR A 237 -28.85 1.01 11.44
CA TYR A 237 -30.26 0.97 11.07
C TYR A 237 -30.60 -0.42 10.56
N PHE A 238 -31.76 -0.94 10.94
CA PHE A 238 -32.25 -2.19 10.37
C PHE A 238 -33.76 -2.27 10.31
N SER A 239 -34.25 -3.10 9.40
CA SER A 239 -35.63 -3.51 9.34
C SER A 239 -35.82 -4.93 9.86
N ASP A 240 -36.96 -5.17 10.50
CA ASP A 240 -37.36 -6.50 10.97
C ASP A 240 -38.89 -6.66 10.90
N GLU A 241 -39.37 -7.90 10.79
CA GLU A 241 -40.80 -8.19 10.70
C GLU A 241 -41.46 -8.11 12.09
N LYS A 242 -42.46 -7.24 12.22
CA LYS A 242 -43.27 -7.13 13.44
C LYS A 242 -44.35 -8.20 13.51
N GLU A 243 -44.90 -8.39 14.71
CA GLU A 243 -46.11 -9.18 14.91
C GLU A 243 -47.25 -8.63 14.03
N GLY A 244 -47.71 -9.43 13.06
CA GLY A 244 -48.71 -9.02 12.07
C GLY A 244 -48.18 -8.85 10.64
N GLY A 245 -46.87 -8.99 10.43
CA GLY A 245 -46.23 -8.95 9.10
C GLY A 245 -45.95 -7.55 8.57
N GLU A 246 -46.01 -6.54 9.44
CA GLU A 246 -45.63 -5.17 9.11
C GLU A 246 -44.11 -4.98 9.28
N MET A 247 -43.50 -4.13 8.47
CA MET A 247 -42.08 -3.79 8.60
C MET A 247 -41.88 -2.86 9.80
N GLY A 248 -41.06 -3.29 10.75
CA GLY A 248 -40.45 -2.43 11.75
C GLY A 248 -39.13 -1.87 11.27
N ILE A 249 -38.81 -0.65 11.69
CA ILE A 249 -37.54 0.02 11.42
C ILE A 249 -36.95 0.38 12.77
N TYR A 250 -35.68 0.07 12.95
CA TYR A 250 -34.99 0.15 14.22
C TYR A 250 -33.62 0.80 14.06
N HIS A 251 -33.13 1.37 15.14
CA HIS A 251 -31.81 1.99 15.21
C HIS A 251 -31.11 1.68 16.54
N ASN A 252 -29.80 1.49 16.48
CA ASN A 252 -28.93 1.42 17.64
C ASN A 252 -27.47 1.82 17.28
N HIS A 253 -26.60 1.79 18.28
CA HIS A 253 -25.15 2.03 18.17
C HIS A 253 -24.34 0.80 18.62
N SER A 254 -24.96 -0.38 18.60
CA SER A 254 -24.30 -1.64 19.01
C SER A 254 -24.02 -2.57 17.84
N GLY A 255 -24.59 -2.30 16.67
CA GLY A 255 -24.54 -3.21 15.52
C GLY A 255 -25.37 -4.48 15.71
N VAL A 256 -26.15 -4.57 16.79
CA VAL A 256 -26.93 -5.76 17.11
C VAL A 256 -28.24 -5.72 16.34
N TRP A 257 -28.49 -6.78 15.56
CA TRP A 257 -29.73 -6.94 14.80
C TRP A 257 -30.85 -7.55 15.66
N ASP A 258 -31.24 -6.87 16.74
CA ASP A 258 -32.31 -7.29 17.66
C ASP A 258 -33.23 -6.12 18.01
N SER A 259 -34.51 -6.25 17.62
CA SER A 259 -35.54 -5.24 17.88
C SER A 259 -35.82 -5.02 19.37
N ASN A 260 -35.50 -5.97 20.25
CA ASN A 260 -35.66 -5.82 21.71
C ASN A 260 -34.54 -4.98 22.35
N GLU A 261 -33.41 -4.85 21.67
CA GLU A 261 -32.24 -4.08 22.14
C GLU A 261 -32.11 -2.73 21.42
N SER A 262 -33.09 -2.35 20.60
CA SER A 262 -33.01 -1.22 19.68
C SER A 262 -34.17 -0.23 19.84
N GLU A 263 -33.96 1.00 19.41
CA GLU A 263 -35.02 2.00 19.32
C GLU A 263 -35.86 1.74 18.06
N GLU A 264 -37.18 1.58 18.21
CA GLU A 264 -38.09 1.53 17.06
C GLU A 264 -38.35 2.95 16.55
N LEU A 265 -38.02 3.20 15.28
CA LEU A 265 -38.21 4.49 14.63
C LEU A 265 -39.59 4.60 14.00
N THR A 266 -40.24 5.74 14.20
CA THR A 266 -41.47 6.10 13.48
C THR A 266 -41.12 6.80 12.17
N MET A 267 -40.86 6.03 11.13
CA MET A 267 -40.57 6.55 9.79
C MET A 267 -41.18 5.68 8.68
N SER A 268 -41.24 6.22 7.47
CA SER A 268 -41.66 5.45 6.29
C SER A 268 -40.51 4.60 5.76
N SER A 269 -40.83 3.56 4.98
CA SER A 269 -39.81 2.79 4.27
C SER A 269 -39.01 3.66 3.30
N ASP A 270 -39.64 4.65 2.66
CA ASP A 270 -38.95 5.57 1.74
C ASP A 270 -37.91 6.40 2.49
N ASP A 271 -38.21 6.87 3.71
CA ASP A 271 -37.25 7.61 4.53
C ASP A 271 -36.08 6.72 5.00
N PHE A 272 -36.35 5.44 5.31
CA PHE A 272 -35.32 4.47 5.68
C PHE A 272 -34.34 4.22 4.53
N TRP A 273 -34.85 4.01 3.32
CA TRP A 273 -33.99 3.83 2.14
C TRP A 273 -33.24 5.12 1.78
N ALA A 274 -33.86 6.28 1.96
CA ALA A 274 -33.18 7.56 1.74
C ALA A 274 -31.97 7.79 2.67
N ILE A 275 -31.94 7.16 3.86
CA ILE A 275 -30.74 7.18 4.72
C ILE A 275 -29.63 6.33 4.08
N SER A 276 -29.96 5.09 3.68
CA SER A 276 -28.99 4.18 3.04
C SER A 276 -28.40 4.78 1.76
N GLU A 277 -29.21 5.44 0.94
CA GLU A 277 -28.81 6.12 -0.30
C GLU A 277 -28.03 7.43 -0.04
N GLY A 278 -27.99 7.91 1.20
CA GLY A 278 -27.33 9.17 1.57
C GLY A 278 -25.82 9.07 1.73
N TYR A 279 -25.27 7.85 1.79
CA TYR A 279 -23.83 7.62 1.96
C TYR A 279 -23.07 7.83 0.64
N GLU A 280 -21.90 8.46 0.74
CA GLU A 280 -20.99 8.66 -0.39
C GLU A 280 -19.83 7.68 -0.27
N PHE A 281 -19.78 6.70 -1.18
CA PHE A 281 -18.68 5.75 -1.24
C PHE A 281 -17.43 6.36 -1.87
N LYS A 282 -16.27 5.87 -1.41
CA LYS A 282 -14.97 6.29 -1.92
C LYS A 282 -14.20 5.08 -2.42
N LEU A 283 -13.31 5.35 -3.38
CA LEU A 283 -12.34 4.38 -3.86
C LEU A 283 -11.10 4.35 -2.96
N LEU A 284 -10.43 3.20 -2.94
CA LEU A 284 -9.11 3.04 -2.34
C LEU A 284 -8.07 2.75 -3.42
N GLU A 285 -6.84 3.21 -3.19
CA GLU A 285 -5.68 2.80 -3.98
C GLU A 285 -5.16 1.47 -3.43
N TRP A 286 -5.47 0.40 -4.16
CA TRP A 286 -5.12 -0.96 -3.76
C TRP A 286 -3.75 -1.37 -4.31
N ASN A 287 -2.93 -2.00 -3.48
CA ASN A 287 -1.81 -2.80 -3.97
C ASN A 287 -2.36 -4.11 -4.56
N PRO A 288 -2.17 -4.39 -5.86
CA PRO A 288 -2.74 -5.60 -6.46
C PRO A 288 -2.15 -6.86 -5.83
N LEU A 289 -3.01 -7.80 -5.42
CA LEU A 289 -2.53 -9.10 -4.92
C LEU A 289 -1.81 -9.89 -6.02
N THR A 290 -2.16 -9.70 -7.28
CA THR A 290 -1.44 -10.31 -8.41
C THR A 290 0.02 -9.83 -8.54
N GLY A 291 0.36 -8.67 -7.97
CA GLY A 291 1.72 -8.14 -7.89
C GLY A 291 2.40 -8.39 -6.55
N TYR A 292 1.72 -9.01 -5.58
CA TYR A 292 2.31 -9.35 -4.30
C TYR A 292 3.36 -10.44 -4.47
N ILE A 293 4.49 -10.28 -3.77
CA ILE A 293 5.55 -11.27 -3.70
C ILE A 293 5.35 -12.03 -2.38
N PRO A 294 5.01 -13.34 -2.42
CA PRO A 294 4.81 -14.15 -1.21
C PRO A 294 5.97 -14.01 -0.25
N SER A 295 5.74 -14.07 1.06
CA SER A 295 6.79 -13.86 2.06
C SER A 295 7.91 -14.87 1.97
N GLU A 296 7.61 -16.12 1.59
CA GLU A 296 8.64 -17.12 1.25
C GLU A 296 9.53 -16.66 0.08
N ASN A 297 8.98 -15.85 -0.82
CA ASN A 297 9.62 -15.28 -1.99
C ASN A 297 10.08 -13.82 -1.81
N ALA A 298 9.60 -13.10 -0.79
CA ALA A 298 10.02 -11.75 -0.41
C ALA A 298 11.17 -11.81 0.60
N LEU A 299 11.20 -12.88 1.41
CA LEU A 299 12.39 -13.36 2.10
C LEU A 299 13.36 -14.07 1.14
N SER A 300 12.92 -14.40 -0.08
CA SER A 300 13.80 -14.79 -1.19
C SER A 300 14.01 -13.70 -2.27
N GLY A 301 13.42 -12.51 -2.07
CA GLY A 301 13.30 -11.43 -3.06
C GLY A 301 13.87 -10.10 -2.55
N SER A 302 13.94 -9.91 -1.23
CA SER A 302 15.23 -9.59 -0.65
C SER A 302 16.02 -10.89 -0.65
N SER A 303 17.19 -10.90 -1.25
CA SER A 303 18.12 -11.97 -0.96
C SER A 303 18.48 -11.92 0.53
N LYS A 304 17.69 -12.52 1.41
CA LYS A 304 18.31 -13.32 2.47
C LYS A 304 18.88 -14.57 1.78
N ASN A 305 19.93 -14.34 0.98
CA ASN A 305 20.99 -15.34 0.94
C ASN A 305 21.42 -15.44 2.39
N ASP A 306 21.18 -16.58 3.03
CA ASP A 306 21.71 -16.87 4.36
C ASP A 306 23.19 -16.40 4.41
N GLY A 307 23.45 -15.26 5.06
CA GLY A 307 24.79 -14.66 5.19
C GLY A 307 25.06 -13.35 4.43
N CYS A 308 24.16 -12.79 3.62
CA CYS A 308 24.35 -11.45 3.04
C CYS A 308 23.92 -10.35 4.02
N GLU A 309 24.85 -9.48 4.43
CA GLU A 309 24.61 -8.38 5.38
C GLU A 309 24.18 -7.08 4.67
N VAL A 310 24.28 -7.03 3.33
CA VAL A 310 23.93 -5.86 2.50
C VAL A 310 22.66 -6.15 1.71
N THR A 311 21.69 -5.26 1.83
CA THR A 311 20.46 -5.26 1.05
C THR A 311 20.65 -4.39 -0.20
N ALA A 312 20.20 -4.89 -1.36
CA ALA A 312 20.19 -4.15 -2.62
C ALA A 312 18.76 -4.07 -3.15
N VAL A 313 18.22 -2.86 -3.28
CA VAL A 313 16.86 -2.61 -3.79
C VAL A 313 16.86 -1.53 -4.86
N TRP A 314 15.84 -1.50 -5.71
CA TRP A 314 15.62 -0.35 -6.58
C TRP A 314 15.43 0.90 -5.73
N ALA A 315 16.10 1.99 -6.10
CA ALA A 315 16.01 3.25 -5.37
C ALA A 315 14.67 3.97 -5.63
N ASP A 316 14.01 3.68 -6.75
CA ASP A 316 12.71 4.24 -7.08
C ASP A 316 11.66 3.81 -6.04
N GLY A 317 10.96 4.78 -5.45
CA GLY A 317 10.00 4.57 -4.37
C GLY A 317 10.60 4.35 -2.97
N VAL A 318 11.93 4.26 -2.83
CA VAL A 318 12.62 4.06 -1.54
C VAL A 318 13.51 5.26 -1.17
N VAL A 319 14.03 5.97 -2.17
CA VAL A 319 14.83 7.19 -1.97
C VAL A 319 13.98 8.42 -2.28
N ASP A 320 13.89 9.34 -1.32
CA ASP A 320 13.21 10.63 -1.47
C ASP A 320 14.14 11.82 -1.18
N GLU A 321 13.58 13.05 -1.14
CA GLU A 321 14.36 14.27 -0.89
C GLU A 321 14.96 14.34 0.53
N SER A 322 14.47 13.52 1.45
CA SER A 322 14.91 13.44 2.84
C SER A 322 15.95 12.34 3.08
N THR A 323 16.02 11.33 2.20
CA THR A 323 16.98 10.23 2.31
C THR A 323 18.41 10.73 2.13
N ASN A 324 19.24 10.59 3.17
CA ASN A 324 20.66 10.92 3.09
C ASN A 324 21.45 9.70 2.59
N TYR A 325 22.24 9.86 1.53
CA TYR A 325 23.00 8.74 0.95
C TYR A 325 24.32 9.20 0.31
N TYR A 326 25.25 8.26 0.19
CA TYR A 326 26.39 8.42 -0.70
C TYR A 326 25.98 8.13 -2.14
N GLY A 327 26.15 9.11 -3.02
CA GLY A 327 25.89 8.95 -4.45
C GLY A 327 27.07 8.34 -5.19
N TYR A 328 26.80 7.33 -6.01
CA TYR A 328 27.72 6.84 -7.03
C TYR A 328 27.01 6.79 -8.39
N GLU A 329 27.69 7.18 -9.45
CA GLU A 329 27.18 7.10 -10.82
C GLU A 329 28.20 6.38 -11.69
N ALA A 330 27.73 5.36 -12.43
CA ALA A 330 28.58 4.65 -13.36
C ALA A 330 29.17 5.62 -14.42
N PRO A 331 30.42 5.42 -14.89
CA PRO A 331 31.09 6.34 -15.81
C PRO A 331 30.37 6.55 -17.15
N TYR A 332 29.49 5.63 -17.53
CA TYR A 332 28.69 5.68 -18.73
C TYR A 332 27.21 5.56 -18.39
N THR A 333 26.54 6.68 -18.16
CA THR A 333 25.08 6.69 -17.98
C THR A 333 24.37 6.74 -19.34
N ASN A 334 23.30 5.99 -19.52
CA ASN A 334 22.45 5.99 -20.72
C ASN A 334 20.97 5.82 -20.32
N GLU A 335 20.07 5.64 -21.29
CA GLU A 335 18.63 5.48 -21.03
C GLU A 335 18.24 4.24 -20.20
N TYR A 336 19.18 3.30 -20.02
CA TYR A 336 19.03 2.08 -19.20
C TYR A 336 19.73 2.21 -17.84
N THR A 337 20.26 3.38 -17.49
CA THR A 337 20.77 3.60 -16.13
C THR A 337 19.60 3.66 -15.16
N THR A 338 19.68 2.85 -14.12
CA THR A 338 18.71 2.77 -13.03
C THR A 338 19.47 2.80 -11.69
N HIS A 339 18.79 3.23 -10.63
CA HIS A 339 19.39 3.47 -9.33
C HIS A 339 19.11 2.31 -8.38
N VAL A 340 20.16 1.85 -7.72
CA VAL A 340 20.12 0.80 -6.69
C VAL A 340 20.56 1.40 -5.38
N LEU A 341 19.75 1.22 -4.33
CA LEU A 341 20.11 1.57 -2.97
C LEU A 341 20.73 0.35 -2.28
N PHE A 342 21.97 0.49 -1.82
CA PHE A 342 22.67 -0.46 -0.99
C PHE A 342 22.60 -0.01 0.47
N SER A 343 21.95 -0.81 1.32
CA SER A 343 21.77 -0.53 2.75
C SER A 343 22.18 -1.72 3.61
N VAL A 344 22.37 -1.50 4.91
CA VAL A 344 22.79 -2.52 5.88
C VAL A 344 22.04 -2.33 7.19
N ASN A 345 21.82 -3.44 7.92
CA ASN A 345 21.28 -3.38 9.28
C ASN A 345 22.39 -3.26 10.34
N ASN A 346 23.61 -3.68 10.00
CA ASN A 346 24.80 -3.55 10.84
C ASN A 346 25.95 -3.03 10.00
N GLU A 347 26.86 -2.27 10.63
CA GLU A 347 28.04 -1.75 9.95
C GLU A 347 28.84 -2.86 9.25
N VAL A 348 29.11 -2.68 7.95
CA VAL A 348 30.05 -3.53 7.20
C VAL A 348 31.26 -2.73 6.74
N LYS A 349 32.40 -3.41 6.58
CA LYS A 349 33.68 -2.76 6.25
C LYS A 349 34.07 -2.98 4.81
N ASN A 350 34.91 -2.09 4.28
CA ASN A 350 35.47 -2.18 2.93
C ASN A 350 34.40 -2.40 1.85
N PHE A 351 33.25 -1.71 1.96
CA PHE A 351 32.19 -1.80 0.97
C PHE A 351 32.67 -1.30 -0.40
N ARG A 352 32.39 -2.05 -1.46
CA ARG A 352 32.79 -1.71 -2.84
C ARG A 352 31.68 -2.07 -3.80
N ILE A 353 31.50 -1.22 -4.81
CA ILE A 353 30.72 -1.57 -6.00
C ILE A 353 31.73 -1.95 -7.08
N VAL A 354 31.49 -3.08 -7.74
CA VAL A 354 32.37 -3.62 -8.77
C VAL A 354 31.60 -3.83 -10.08
N GLU A 355 32.29 -3.62 -11.19
CA GLU A 355 31.83 -4.04 -12.51
C GLU A 355 32.39 -5.43 -12.81
N LEU A 356 31.53 -6.34 -13.26
CA LEU A 356 31.86 -7.73 -13.55
C LEU A 356 32.07 -7.94 -15.05
N PHE A 357 33.05 -8.77 -15.39
CA PHE A 357 33.38 -9.17 -16.75
C PHE A 357 33.45 -10.70 -16.83
N VAL A 358 32.75 -11.29 -17.79
CA VAL A 358 32.85 -12.74 -18.04
C VAL A 358 34.26 -13.08 -18.55
N LYS A 359 34.98 -13.87 -17.76
CA LYS A 359 36.29 -14.44 -18.14
C LYS A 359 36.12 -15.74 -18.91
N ASN A 360 35.24 -16.61 -18.42
CA ASN A 360 34.97 -17.92 -18.99
C ASN A 360 33.57 -18.39 -18.58
N ILE A 361 33.01 -19.31 -19.36
CA ILE A 361 31.80 -20.06 -18.99
C ILE A 361 32.16 -21.55 -19.18
N ASP A 362 31.96 -22.35 -18.14
CA ASP A 362 32.24 -23.79 -18.22
C ASP A 362 31.13 -24.57 -18.95
N ASP A 363 31.34 -25.87 -19.15
CA ASP A 363 30.38 -26.73 -19.86
C ASP A 363 29.04 -26.90 -19.12
N ASP A 364 29.01 -26.61 -17.82
CA ASP A 364 27.82 -26.65 -16.96
C ASP A 364 27.10 -25.30 -16.88
N GLY A 365 27.65 -24.26 -17.53
CA GLY A 365 27.08 -22.91 -17.57
C GLY A 365 27.49 -22.00 -16.42
N ASN A 366 28.44 -22.42 -15.56
CA ASN A 366 28.93 -21.55 -14.50
C ASN A 366 29.86 -20.49 -15.07
N ILE A 367 29.67 -19.25 -14.62
CA ILE A 367 30.41 -18.09 -15.11
C ILE A 367 31.59 -17.82 -14.17
N GLU A 368 32.79 -17.70 -14.74
CA GLU A 368 33.95 -17.17 -14.05
C GLU A 368 34.02 -15.66 -14.30
N TYR A 369 33.98 -14.85 -13.23
CA TYR A 369 34.04 -13.39 -13.33
C TYR A 369 35.46 -12.86 -13.10
N LEU A 370 35.83 -11.83 -13.86
CA LEU A 370 36.78 -10.80 -13.44
C LEU A 370 35.98 -9.61 -12.93
N TYR A 371 36.58 -8.79 -12.09
CA TYR A 371 35.93 -7.57 -11.62
C TYR A 371 36.88 -6.38 -11.59
N GLU A 372 36.32 -5.18 -11.78
CA GLU A 372 37.00 -3.91 -11.54
C GLU A 372 36.25 -3.12 -10.47
N GLU A 373 36.97 -2.61 -9.47
CA GLU A 373 36.40 -1.72 -8.46
C GLU A 373 36.01 -0.38 -9.08
N ARG A 374 34.78 0.04 -8.80
CA ARG A 374 34.20 1.28 -9.33
C ARG A 374 33.89 2.31 -8.25
N TYR A 375 33.46 1.83 -7.09
CA TYR A 375 33.23 2.65 -5.91
C TYR A 375 33.81 1.95 -4.69
N LYS A 376 34.27 2.73 -3.71
CA LYS A 376 34.77 2.22 -2.43
C LYS A 376 34.33 3.14 -1.30
N LEU A 377 33.87 2.52 -0.22
CA LEU A 377 33.61 3.12 1.07
C LEU A 377 34.28 2.27 2.15
N ASP A 378 35.02 2.89 3.08
CA ASP A 378 35.73 2.11 4.11
C ASP A 378 34.76 1.45 5.10
N VAL A 379 33.60 2.08 5.34
CA VAL A 379 32.55 1.62 6.24
C VAL A 379 31.19 2.03 5.70
N LEU A 380 30.29 1.07 5.49
CA LEU A 380 28.89 1.32 5.15
C LEU A 380 28.05 1.15 6.43
N THR A 381 27.25 2.17 6.75
CA THR A 381 26.42 2.24 7.96
C THR A 381 24.94 2.28 7.60
N PRO A 382 24.04 1.89 8.52
CA PRO A 382 22.60 1.98 8.30
C PRO A 382 22.13 3.39 7.90
N ASP A 383 22.61 4.42 8.59
CA ASP A 383 22.16 5.82 8.46
C ASP A 383 22.70 6.51 7.18
N MET A 384 23.62 5.86 6.46
CA MET A 384 24.25 6.45 5.28
C MET A 384 24.43 5.41 4.18
N PRO A 385 23.32 4.95 3.56
CA PRO A 385 23.35 3.99 2.47
C PRO A 385 24.04 4.56 1.22
N VAL A 386 24.30 3.69 0.24
CA VAL A 386 24.88 4.10 -1.05
C VAL A 386 23.82 3.96 -2.13
N CYS A 387 23.43 5.07 -2.76
CA CYS A 387 22.59 5.04 -3.95
C CYS A 387 23.47 5.10 -5.20
N ALA A 388 23.37 4.07 -6.03
CA ALA A 388 24.25 3.84 -7.16
C ALA A 388 23.48 3.80 -8.48
N GLY A 389 23.79 4.71 -9.41
CA GLY A 389 23.34 4.62 -10.79
C GLY A 389 24.14 3.55 -11.55
N LEU A 390 23.50 2.42 -11.83
CA LEU A 390 24.09 1.24 -12.47
C LEU A 390 23.42 0.96 -13.81
N ASN A 391 24.14 0.30 -14.71
CA ASN A 391 23.59 -0.19 -15.98
C ASN A 391 23.45 -1.70 -15.94
N PHE A 392 22.33 -2.22 -16.42
CA PHE A 392 22.08 -3.66 -16.55
C PHE A 392 21.99 -4.06 -18.03
N PRO A 393 23.12 -4.11 -18.77
CA PRO A 393 23.12 -4.43 -20.19
C PRO A 393 22.92 -5.93 -20.46
N GLY A 394 21.76 -6.29 -21.00
CA GLY A 394 21.48 -7.62 -21.52
C GLY A 394 21.34 -8.70 -20.43
N ASP A 395 21.51 -9.95 -20.81
CA ASP A 395 21.16 -11.12 -19.96
C ASP A 395 22.35 -11.64 -19.13
N THR A 396 23.47 -10.91 -19.09
CA THR A 396 24.68 -11.34 -18.36
C THR A 396 24.98 -10.35 -17.24
N PRO A 397 25.10 -10.82 -15.99
CA PRO A 397 25.40 -9.96 -14.86
C PRO A 397 26.70 -9.19 -15.08
N SER A 398 26.64 -7.89 -14.88
CA SER A 398 27.77 -6.97 -15.05
C SER A 398 28.00 -6.08 -13.83
N ASN A 399 27.17 -6.22 -12.79
CA ASN A 399 27.31 -5.49 -11.55
C ASN A 399 27.49 -6.46 -10.39
N GLY A 400 28.23 -6.02 -9.38
CA GLY A 400 28.36 -6.71 -8.12
C GLY A 400 28.80 -5.77 -7.02
N PHE A 401 28.88 -6.28 -5.80
CA PHE A 401 29.43 -5.55 -4.68
C PHE A 401 30.23 -6.47 -3.76
N MET A 402 31.09 -5.86 -2.96
CA MET A 402 31.93 -6.56 -2.00
C MET A 402 31.87 -5.86 -0.65
N TYR A 403 32.03 -6.62 0.42
CA TYR A 403 32.25 -6.10 1.76
C TYR A 403 32.99 -7.13 2.62
N THR A 404 33.53 -6.67 3.75
CA THR A 404 34.07 -7.50 4.82
C THR A 404 33.03 -7.62 5.92
N ASP A 405 32.60 -8.85 6.23
CA ASP A 405 31.59 -9.12 7.26
C ASP A 405 32.11 -8.85 8.69
N SER A 406 31.21 -8.97 9.66
CA SER A 406 31.51 -8.86 11.10
C SER A 406 32.55 -9.88 11.60
N ASN A 407 32.76 -10.98 10.89
CA ASN A 407 33.75 -12.02 11.19
C ASN A 407 35.12 -11.78 10.52
N GLY A 408 35.24 -10.77 9.65
CA GLY A 408 36.46 -10.43 8.93
C GLY A 408 36.65 -11.17 7.60
N ASN A 409 35.60 -11.77 7.03
CA ASN A 409 35.63 -12.44 5.74
C ASN A 409 35.23 -11.47 4.62
N ASP A 410 35.95 -11.50 3.50
CA ASP A 410 35.59 -10.72 2.31
C ASP A 410 34.59 -11.52 1.46
N HIS A 411 33.49 -10.89 1.10
CA HIS A 411 32.45 -11.45 0.24
C HIS A 411 32.37 -10.71 -1.09
N LEU A 412 32.05 -11.44 -2.17
CA LEU A 412 31.71 -10.87 -3.48
C LEU A 412 30.32 -11.37 -3.86
N PHE A 413 29.41 -10.45 -4.09
CA PHE A 413 28.07 -10.72 -4.55
C PHE A 413 27.89 -10.23 -5.98
N VAL A 414 27.28 -11.07 -6.81
CA VAL A 414 26.79 -10.68 -8.13
C VAL A 414 25.40 -10.08 -7.96
N LEU A 415 25.12 -8.99 -8.68
CA LEU A 415 23.83 -8.30 -8.70
C LEU A 415 23.23 -8.37 -10.09
N ASP A 416 21.99 -8.83 -10.19
CA ASP A 416 21.29 -8.98 -11.46
C ASP A 416 19.79 -8.70 -11.33
N VAL A 417 19.11 -8.62 -12.48
CA VAL A 417 17.67 -8.33 -12.59
C VAL A 417 16.92 -9.57 -13.03
N SER A 418 15.92 -9.96 -12.25
CA SER A 418 15.05 -11.08 -12.56
C SER A 418 14.29 -10.82 -13.85
N GLY A 419 14.50 -11.66 -14.86
CA GLY A 419 13.72 -11.63 -16.11
C GLY A 419 12.25 -12.02 -15.95
N LYS A 420 11.81 -12.44 -14.75
CA LYS A 420 10.43 -12.83 -14.46
C LYS A 420 9.58 -11.64 -14.04
N ASP A 421 10.10 -10.82 -13.13
CA ASP A 421 9.36 -9.76 -12.43
C ASP A 421 10.12 -8.42 -12.36
N GLY A 422 11.35 -8.35 -12.85
CA GLY A 422 12.16 -7.14 -12.82
C GLY A 422 12.77 -6.82 -11.45
N SER A 423 12.63 -7.70 -10.46
CA SER A 423 13.25 -7.54 -9.15
C SER A 423 14.78 -7.65 -9.20
N LEU A 424 15.47 -7.01 -8.25
CA LEU A 424 16.89 -7.26 -8.04
C LEU A 424 17.07 -8.56 -7.27
N PHE A 425 18.07 -9.34 -7.66
CA PHE A 425 18.54 -10.47 -6.88
C PHE A 425 20.05 -10.50 -6.85
N VAL A 426 20.60 -11.07 -5.78
CA VAL A 426 22.05 -11.24 -5.64
C VAL A 426 22.39 -12.67 -5.26
N TRP A 427 23.63 -13.08 -5.51
CA TRP A 427 24.19 -14.34 -5.02
C TRP A 427 25.69 -14.20 -4.77
N GLU A 428 26.20 -14.97 -3.82
CA GLU A 428 27.63 -14.99 -3.51
C GLU A 428 28.41 -15.74 -4.60
N TYR A 429 29.57 -15.20 -4.98
CA TYR A 429 30.47 -15.75 -6.00
C TYR A 429 31.62 -16.57 -5.44
#